data_AF-A0A4Q3YM21-F1
#
_entry.id   AF-A0A4Q3YM21-F1
#
_cell.length_a   1.000
_cell.length_b   1.000
_cell.length_c   1.000
_cell.angle_alpha   90.00
_cell.angle_beta   90.00
_cell.angle_gamma   90.00
#
_symmetry.space_group_name_H-M   'P 1'
#
loop_
_entity.id
_entity.type
_entity.pdbx_description
1 polymer ?
#
loop_
_entity_poly.entity_id
_entity_poly.type
_entity_poly.pdbx_seq_one_letter_code
_entity_poly.pdbx_strand_id
1 'polypeptide(L)'
;MAATHAPRRRARQQAYLIRAAGKAAVDPIAKQMKTWHGRAAYLAADANHRLLRGLALDDVRQRLGDLETSILTALNDWRAGRPTDDPSGLVTDAEKSARVILATIDALKQRIDRG
;
A
#
# COMPACT_ATOMS: atom_id res chain seq x y z
N MET A 1 -27.72 -38.46 -27.55
CA MET A 1 -26.60 -38.53 -26.58
C MET A 1 -25.92 -37.17 -26.57
N ALA A 2 -26.27 -36.29 -25.63
CA ALA A 2 -25.87 -34.87 -25.66
C ALA A 2 -24.45 -34.69 -25.10
N ALA A 3 -23.58 -34.07 -25.90
CA ALA A 3 -22.21 -33.72 -25.52
C ALA A 3 -22.20 -32.75 -24.33
N THR A 4 -21.58 -33.19 -23.24
CA THR A 4 -21.46 -32.48 -21.97
C THR A 4 -20.46 -31.31 -22.07
N HIS A 5 -20.93 -30.11 -22.45
CA HIS A 5 -20.15 -28.86 -22.38
C HIS A 5 -20.25 -28.15 -21.02
N ALA A 6 -20.09 -28.86 -19.90
CA ALA A 6 -20.31 -28.31 -18.55
C ALA A 6 -19.07 -27.87 -17.70
N PRO A 7 -17.81 -28.28 -17.93
CA PRO A 7 -16.75 -28.02 -16.94
C PRO A 7 -16.05 -26.65 -17.07
N ARG A 8 -15.88 -26.09 -18.28
CA ARG A 8 -15.15 -24.82 -18.47
C ARG A 8 -15.87 -23.60 -17.87
N ARG A 9 -17.20 -23.60 -17.82
CA ARG A 9 -17.99 -22.51 -17.22
C ARG A 9 -17.88 -22.49 -15.69
N ARG A 10 -17.88 -23.66 -15.02
CA ARG A 10 -17.70 -23.75 -13.56
C ARG A 10 -16.32 -23.31 -13.10
N ALA A 11 -15.25 -23.70 -13.81
CA ALA A 11 -13.88 -23.26 -13.51
C ALA A 11 -13.70 -21.74 -13.65
N ARG A 12 -14.28 -21.12 -14.70
CA ARG A 12 -14.27 -19.66 -14.87
C ARG A 12 -15.08 -18.93 -13.79
N GLN A 13 -16.22 -19.48 -13.37
CA GLN A 13 -17.02 -18.94 -12.28
C GLN A 13 -16.30 -19.03 -10.93
N GLN A 14 -15.62 -20.14 -10.63
CA GLN A 14 -14.81 -20.30 -9.42
C GLN A 14 -13.62 -19.33 -9.39
N ALA A 15 -12.91 -19.15 -10.52
CA ALA A 15 -11.83 -18.16 -10.61
C ALA A 15 -12.31 -16.72 -10.36
N TYR A 16 -13.53 -16.38 -10.81
CA TYR A 16 -14.13 -15.07 -10.53
C TYR A 16 -14.43 -14.88 -9.03
N LEU A 17 -14.96 -15.89 -8.36
CA LEU A 17 -15.26 -15.83 -6.92
C LEU A 17 -14.00 -15.65 -6.07
N ILE A 18 -12.92 -16.37 -6.41
CA ILE A 18 -11.62 -16.24 -5.75
C ILE A 18 -11.05 -14.83 -5.96
N ARG A 19 -11.14 -14.28 -7.19
CA ARG A 19 -10.67 -12.92 -7.48
C ARG A 19 -11.53 -11.84 -6.80
N ALA A 20 -12.84 -12.03 -6.70
CA ALA A 20 -13.74 -11.09 -6.02
C ALA A 20 -13.51 -11.09 -4.50
N ALA A 21 -13.29 -12.26 -3.90
CA ALA A 21 -12.94 -12.39 -2.48
C ALA A 21 -11.56 -11.76 -2.19
N GLY A 22 -10.56 -12.04 -3.03
CA GLY A 22 -9.23 -11.40 -2.92
C GLY A 22 -9.30 -9.88 -3.07
N LYS A 23 -10.11 -9.38 -4.00
CA LYS A 23 -10.35 -7.93 -4.16
C LYS A 23 -11.01 -7.32 -2.92
N ALA A 24 -12.02 -7.97 -2.34
CA ALA A 24 -12.68 -7.48 -1.13
C ALA A 24 -11.71 -7.37 0.06
N ALA A 25 -10.75 -8.29 0.16
CA ALA A 25 -9.73 -8.27 1.21
C ALA A 25 -8.68 -7.14 1.02
N VAL A 26 -8.39 -6.75 -0.22
CA VAL A 26 -7.30 -5.80 -0.55
C VAL A 26 -7.82 -4.38 -0.85
N ASP A 27 -9.07 -4.21 -1.27
CA ASP A 27 -9.66 -2.90 -1.58
C ASP A 27 -9.52 -1.86 -0.44
N PRO A 28 -9.71 -2.21 0.85
CA PRO A 28 -9.53 -1.25 1.95
C PRO A 28 -8.11 -0.70 2.04
N ILE A 29 -7.10 -1.58 1.94
CA ILE A 29 -5.69 -1.17 2.04
C ILE A 29 -5.23 -0.48 0.76
N ALA A 30 -5.71 -0.91 -0.41
CA ALA A 30 -5.39 -0.28 -1.70
C ALA A 30 -5.88 1.17 -1.79
N LYS A 31 -7.04 1.49 -1.20
CA LYS A 31 -7.51 2.88 -1.07
C LYS A 31 -6.57 3.72 -0.19
N GLN A 32 -6.18 3.19 0.96
CA GLN A 32 -5.26 3.87 1.88
C GLN A 32 -3.88 4.10 1.24
N MET A 33 -3.38 3.12 0.47
CA MET A 33 -2.11 3.25 -0.26
C MET A 33 -2.08 4.44 -1.22
N LYS A 34 -3.17 4.68 -1.96
CA LYS A 34 -3.26 5.85 -2.85
C LYS A 34 -3.15 7.15 -2.06
N THR A 35 -3.84 7.22 -0.92
CA THR A 35 -3.79 8.39 -0.03
C THR A 35 -2.38 8.58 0.56
N TRP A 36 -1.75 7.51 1.05
CA TRP A 36 -0.39 7.57 1.59
C TRP A 36 0.64 7.97 0.53
N HIS A 37 0.52 7.45 -0.68
CA HIS A 37 1.39 7.82 -1.79
C HIS A 37 1.28 9.32 -2.12
N GLY A 38 0.05 9.85 -2.21
CA GLY A 38 -0.16 11.28 -2.41
C GLY A 38 0.42 12.13 -1.28
N ARG A 39 0.25 11.71 -0.02
CA ARG A 39 0.83 12.40 1.14
C ARG A 39 2.35 12.35 1.16
N ALA A 40 2.96 11.20 0.86
CA ALA A 40 4.40 11.05 0.77
C ALA A 40 4.99 11.94 -0.34
N ALA A 41 4.36 11.97 -1.52
CA ALA A 41 4.77 12.84 -2.63
C ALA A 41 4.66 14.33 -2.26
N TYR A 42 3.59 14.73 -1.59
CA TYR A 42 3.43 16.09 -1.08
C TYR A 42 4.53 16.46 -0.06
N LEU A 43 4.77 15.61 0.94
CA LEU A 43 5.82 15.85 1.94
C LEU A 43 7.22 15.87 1.32
N ALA A 44 7.48 15.05 0.29
CA ALA A 44 8.72 15.09 -0.47
C ALA A 44 8.92 16.44 -1.16
N ALA A 45 7.87 16.96 -1.80
CA ALA A 45 7.91 18.27 -2.46
C ALA A 45 8.11 19.40 -1.45
N ASP A 46 7.41 19.37 -0.31
CA ASP A 46 7.57 20.35 0.77
C ASP A 46 8.98 20.32 1.38
N ALA A 47 9.50 19.12 1.68
CA ALA A 47 10.88 18.94 2.15
C ALA A 47 11.90 19.53 1.16
N ASN A 48 11.76 19.22 -0.13
CA ASN A 48 12.63 19.75 -1.18
C ASN A 48 12.56 21.27 -1.26
N HIS A 49 11.36 21.84 -1.20
CA HIS A 49 11.17 23.29 -1.23
C HIS A 49 11.86 23.96 -0.03
N ARG A 50 11.66 23.43 1.18
CA ARG A 50 12.26 23.96 2.41
C ARG A 50 13.78 23.84 2.42
N LEU A 51 14.33 22.71 1.98
CA LEU A 51 15.78 22.51 1.81
C LEU A 51 16.39 23.58 0.89
N LEU A 52 15.77 23.84 -0.26
CA LEU A 52 16.26 24.86 -1.21
C LEU A 52 16.17 26.29 -0.67
N ARG A 53 15.30 26.53 0.32
CA ARG A 53 15.09 27.85 0.93
C ARG A 53 15.82 28.03 2.26
N GLY A 54 16.52 27.01 2.75
CA GLY A 54 17.17 27.03 4.08
C GLY A 54 16.16 27.14 5.23
N LEU A 55 14.95 26.60 5.06
CA LEU A 55 13.88 26.64 6.07
C LEU A 55 13.93 25.40 6.98
N ALA A 56 13.38 25.54 8.18
CA ALA A 56 13.30 24.45 9.15
C ALA A 56 12.52 23.23 8.61
N LEU A 57 13.05 22.04 8.88
CA LEU A 57 12.52 20.76 8.40
C LEU A 57 11.85 19.91 9.49
N ASP A 58 11.90 20.34 10.75
CA ASP A 58 11.40 19.56 11.90
C ASP A 58 9.93 19.17 11.76
N ASP A 59 9.08 20.10 11.30
CA ASP A 59 7.66 19.86 11.05
C ASP A 59 7.44 18.81 9.94
N VAL A 60 8.25 18.84 8.87
CA VAL A 60 8.16 17.84 7.80
C VAL A 60 8.65 16.48 8.29
N ARG A 61 9.73 16.46 9.08
CA ARG A 61 10.25 15.23 9.70
C ARG A 61 9.21 14.59 10.62
N GLN A 62 8.56 15.38 11.48
CA GLN A 62 7.50 14.92 12.36
C GLN A 62 6.35 14.31 11.55
N ARG A 63 5.86 15.02 10.52
CA ARG A 63 4.77 14.52 9.65
C ARG A 63 5.14 13.25 8.88
N LEU A 64 6.41 13.10 8.48
CA LEU A 64 6.91 11.85 7.89
C LEU A 64 6.92 10.70 8.93
N GLY A 65 7.24 11.00 10.20
CA GLY A 65 7.12 10.07 11.33
C GLY A 65 5.69 9.60 11.57
N ASP A 66 4.75 10.54 11.60
CA ASP A 66 3.33 10.24 11.79
C ASP A 66 2.76 9.43 10.63
N LEU A 67 3.17 9.76 9.39
CA LEU A 67 2.77 9.01 8.20
C LEU A 67 3.30 7.58 8.22
N GLU A 68 4.58 7.37 8.54
CA GLU A 68 5.16 6.04 8.68
C GLU A 68 4.41 5.20 9.73
N THR A 69 4.18 5.79 10.91
CA THR A 69 3.46 5.12 12.00
C THR A 69 2.05 4.73 11.55
N SER A 70 1.33 5.65 10.90
CA SER A 70 -0.01 5.38 10.37
C SER A 70 -0.03 4.24 9.34
N ILE A 71 0.97 4.18 8.44
CA ILE A 71 1.11 3.11 7.46
C ILE A 71 1.36 1.77 8.15
N LEU A 72 2.32 1.73 9.07
CA LEU A 72 2.71 0.49 9.78
C LEU A 72 1.56 -0.07 10.61
N THR A 73 0.85 0.78 11.36
CA THR A 73 -0.32 0.38 12.15
C THR A 73 -1.42 -0.19 11.25
N ALA A 74 -1.81 0.55 10.20
CA ALA A 74 -2.86 0.09 9.30
C ALA A 74 -2.49 -1.21 8.56
N LEU A 75 -1.20 -1.40 8.22
CA LEU A 75 -0.72 -2.66 7.64
C LEU A 75 -0.78 -3.81 8.63
N ASN A 76 -0.41 -3.58 9.89
CA ASN A 76 -0.46 -4.62 10.92
C ASN A 76 -1.91 -5.00 11.25
N ASP A 77 -2.81 -4.03 11.38
CA ASP A 77 -4.24 -4.26 11.60
C ASP A 77 -4.85 -5.04 10.44
N TRP A 78 -4.53 -4.66 9.20
CA TRP A 78 -4.98 -5.37 8.01
C TRP A 78 -4.41 -6.78 7.92
N ARG A 79 -3.12 -6.98 8.27
CA ARG A 79 -2.49 -8.31 8.35
C ARG A 79 -3.13 -9.20 9.41
N ALA A 80 -3.54 -8.64 10.54
CA ALA A 80 -4.21 -9.40 11.60
C ALA A 80 -5.62 -9.86 11.18
N GLY A 81 -6.30 -9.09 10.32
CA GLY A 81 -7.65 -9.38 9.85
C GLY A 81 -7.75 -10.21 8.57
N ARG A 82 -6.63 -10.60 7.94
CA ARG A 82 -6.65 -11.26 6.62
C ARG A 82 -6.63 -12.79 6.71
N PRO A 83 -7.22 -13.51 5.74
CA PRO A 83 -7.06 -14.95 5.61
C PRO A 83 -5.59 -15.32 5.39
N THR A 84 -5.13 -16.39 6.04
CA THR A 84 -3.73 -16.88 6.00
C THR A 84 -3.32 -17.36 4.60
N ASP A 85 -4.27 -17.79 3.79
CA ASP A 85 -4.05 -18.20 2.40
C ASP A 85 -4.40 -17.05 1.44
N ASP A 86 -3.41 -16.56 0.68
CA ASP A 86 -3.60 -15.64 -0.45
C ASP A 86 -3.41 -16.37 -1.80
N PRO A 87 -4.37 -17.22 -2.23
CA PRO A 87 -4.29 -17.87 -3.54
C PRO A 87 -4.41 -16.87 -4.70
N SER A 88 -4.74 -15.60 -4.42
CA SER A 88 -4.94 -14.55 -5.43
C SER A 88 -3.67 -13.75 -5.76
N GLY A 89 -2.67 -13.75 -4.88
CA GLY A 89 -1.46 -12.94 -4.96
C GLY A 89 -1.66 -11.44 -4.68
N LEU A 90 -2.90 -10.99 -4.51
CA LEU A 90 -3.24 -9.57 -4.35
C LEU A 90 -2.74 -9.01 -3.02
N VAL A 91 -2.69 -9.83 -1.97
CA VAL A 91 -2.17 -9.44 -0.66
C VAL A 91 -0.67 -9.19 -0.77
N THR A 92 0.04 -10.07 -1.48
CA THR A 92 1.49 -9.95 -1.72
C THR A 92 1.83 -8.67 -2.48
N ASP A 93 1.05 -8.31 -3.50
CA ASP A 93 1.29 -7.08 -4.28
C ASP A 93 1.02 -5.82 -3.46
N ALA A 94 -0.04 -5.81 -2.65
CA ALA A 94 -0.31 -4.72 -1.72
C ALA A 94 0.87 -4.55 -0.72
N GLU A 95 1.37 -5.63 -0.13
CA GLU A 95 2.54 -5.56 0.77
C GLU A 95 3.78 -4.97 0.07
N LYS A 96 4.04 -5.35 -1.18
CA LYS A 96 5.14 -4.76 -1.96
C LYS A 96 4.95 -3.26 -2.17
N SER A 97 3.74 -2.82 -2.55
CA SER A 97 3.43 -1.40 -2.70
C SER A 97 3.66 -0.62 -1.42
N ALA A 98 3.26 -1.18 -0.27
CA ALA A 98 3.50 -0.56 1.04
C ALA A 98 5.00 -0.39 1.34
N ARG A 99 5.81 -1.42 1.08
CA ARG A 99 7.27 -1.35 1.28
C ARG A 99 7.92 -0.26 0.44
N VAL A 100 7.48 -0.07 -0.80
CA VAL A 100 8.00 1.00 -1.67
C VAL A 100 7.70 2.38 -1.08
N ILE A 101 6.49 2.60 -0.56
CA ILE A 101 6.13 3.86 0.08
C ILE A 101 6.99 4.10 1.34
N LEU A 102 7.13 3.08 2.20
CA LEU A 102 7.93 3.19 3.42
C LEU A 102 9.41 3.47 3.11
N ALA A 103 10.00 2.78 2.12
CA ALA A 103 11.36 3.05 1.67
C ALA A 103 11.54 4.49 1.14
N THR A 104 10.50 5.04 0.50
CA THR A 104 10.52 6.43 0.02
C THR A 104 10.51 7.41 1.20
N ILE A 105 9.69 7.14 2.23
CA ILE A 105 9.65 7.94 3.46
C ILE A 105 10.99 7.90 4.18
N ASP A 106 11.58 6.71 4.34
CA ASP A 106 12.88 6.56 4.99
C ASP A 106 13.99 7.31 4.24
N ALA A 107 14.03 7.20 2.90
CA ALA A 107 14.97 7.96 2.09
C ALA A 107 14.81 9.49 2.25
N LEU A 108 13.58 9.98 2.40
CA LEU A 108 13.30 11.40 2.67
C LEU A 108 13.81 11.82 4.06
N LYS A 109 13.57 11.01 5.09
CA LYS A 109 14.09 11.28 6.45
C LYS A 109 15.61 11.30 6.47
N GLN A 110 16.27 10.31 5.88
CA GLN A 110 17.73 10.27 5.77
C GLN A 110 18.31 11.48 5.04
N ARG A 111 17.58 12.03 4.05
CA ARG A 111 18.01 13.24 3.35
C ARG A 111 17.85 14.49 4.20
N ILE A 112 16.75 14.62 4.94
CA ILE A 112 16.54 15.72 5.90
C ILE A 112 17.63 15.70 6.96
N ASP A 113 18.03 14.52 7.44
CA ASP A 113 19.04 14.38 8.49
C ASP A 113 20.46 14.76 8.05
N ARG A 114 20.70 14.89 6.74
CA ARG A 114 22.01 15.24 6.15
C ARG A 114 22.13 16.70 5.71
N GLY A 115 21.00 17.40 5.55
CA GLY A 115 20.94 18.77 5.00
C GLY A 115 20.70 19.80 6.08
#